data_AF-A0AAN8QXF3-F1
#
_entry.id   AF-A0AAN8QXF3-F1
#
_cell.length_a   1.000
_cell.length_b   1.000
_cell.length_c   1.000
_cell.angle_alpha   90.00
_cell.angle_beta   90.00
_cell.angle_gamma   90.00
#
_symmetry.space_group_name_H-M   'P 1'
#
loop_
_entity.id
_entity.type
_entity.pdbx_description
1 polymer ?
#
loop_
_entity_poly.entity_id
_entity_poly.type
_entity_poly.pdbx_seq_one_letter_code
_entity_poly.pdbx_strand_id
1 'polypeptide(L)'
;MLVFGGNTHNDTSMSHGAKCFSSDFMAYDLACDEWSVLPRPDLHHDVNRFGHTAVYSDSVMYVFGGFNSLLMSDILMYTPASCSSAPNAAVCAANWLGVHCLWNATLGTCLPWDSNPGPLDEQTALASCGTRTCR
;
A
#
# COMPACT_ATOMS: atom_id res chain seq x y z
N MET A 1 -2.38 -5.33 -1.56
CA MET A 1 -0.98 -5.58 -2.01
C MET A 1 -0.19 -4.28 -1.91
N LEU A 2 1.08 -4.34 -1.46
CA LEU A 2 1.96 -3.17 -1.33
C LEU A 2 3.09 -3.25 -2.37
N VAL A 3 3.46 -2.11 -2.95
CA VAL A 3 4.49 -2.00 -3.99
C VAL A 3 5.37 -0.78 -3.70
N PHE A 4 6.69 -0.97 -3.68
CA PHE A 4 7.67 0.09 -3.44
C PHE A 4 8.72 0.14 -4.55
N GLY A 5 9.02 1.34 -5.01
CA GLY A 5 10.14 1.63 -5.91
C GLY A 5 10.04 0.96 -7.28
N GLY A 6 11.19 0.54 -7.82
CA GLY A 6 11.29 -0.10 -9.12
C GLY A 6 11.94 0.77 -10.19
N ASN A 7 12.15 0.17 -11.37
CA ASN A 7 12.67 0.84 -12.54
C ASN A 7 11.49 1.37 -13.37
N THR A 8 11.38 2.70 -13.49
CA THR A 8 10.28 3.38 -14.19
C THR A 8 10.61 3.75 -15.63
N HIS A 9 11.82 3.47 -16.09
CA HIS A 9 12.26 3.83 -17.42
C HIS A 9 12.01 2.69 -18.41
N ASN A 10 11.37 3.02 -19.54
CA ASN A 10 11.16 2.09 -20.64
C ASN A 10 12.08 2.38 -21.85
N ASP A 11 12.94 3.41 -21.78
CA ASP A 11 13.78 3.73 -22.94
C ASP A 11 15.01 2.82 -22.98
N THR A 12 15.26 2.25 -24.15
CA THR A 12 16.34 1.27 -24.38
C THR A 12 17.67 1.93 -24.81
N SER A 13 17.69 3.23 -25.14
CA SER A 13 18.90 3.87 -25.69
C SER A 13 19.05 5.39 -25.50
N MET A 14 17.99 6.18 -25.32
CA MET A 14 18.08 7.63 -25.06
C MET A 14 17.15 8.02 -23.92
N SER A 15 17.72 8.57 -22.85
CA SER A 15 16.92 9.01 -21.70
C SER A 15 16.43 10.44 -21.90
N HIS A 16 15.12 10.64 -21.83
CA HIS A 16 14.49 11.98 -21.86
C HIS A 16 14.56 12.72 -20.51
N GLY A 17 15.48 12.36 -19.61
CA GLY A 17 15.57 12.94 -18.28
C GLY A 17 14.50 12.43 -17.31
N ALA A 18 13.85 11.29 -17.62
CA ALA A 18 12.96 10.62 -16.69
C ALA A 18 13.74 10.03 -15.50
N LYS A 19 13.10 9.95 -14.33
CA LYS A 19 13.71 9.32 -13.15
C LYS A 19 14.03 7.85 -13.46
N CYS A 20 15.28 7.46 -13.29
CA CYS A 20 15.74 6.09 -13.53
C CYS A 20 15.14 5.11 -12.52
N PHE A 21 14.96 5.56 -11.27
CA PHE A 21 14.46 4.74 -10.17
C PHE A 21 13.35 5.50 -9.47
N SER A 22 12.27 4.79 -9.15
CA SER A 22 11.17 5.37 -8.40
C SER A 22 11.36 5.14 -6.90
N SER A 23 10.85 6.09 -6.13
CA SER A 23 10.58 5.98 -4.69
C SER A 23 9.07 5.98 -4.43
N ASP A 24 8.26 5.73 -5.47
CA ASP A 24 6.82 5.68 -5.33
C ASP A 24 6.44 4.48 -4.49
N PHE A 25 5.40 4.69 -3.69
CA PHE A 25 4.88 3.70 -2.81
C PHE A 25 3.39 3.62 -3.05
N MET A 26 2.91 2.43 -3.37
CA MET A 26 1.55 2.22 -3.84
C MET A 26 0.95 1.02 -3.15
N ALA A 27 -0.37 1.07 -2.98
CA ALA A 27 -1.15 -0.06 -2.53
C ALA A 27 -2.26 -0.34 -3.53
N TYR A 28 -2.43 -1.62 -3.81
CA TYR A 28 -3.57 -2.14 -4.55
C TYR A 28 -4.57 -2.74 -3.55
N ASP A 29 -5.77 -2.19 -3.54
CA ASP A 29 -6.91 -2.69 -2.79
C ASP A 29 -7.58 -3.82 -3.57
N LEU A 30 -7.59 -5.02 -2.98
CA LEU A 30 -8.19 -6.21 -3.59
C LEU A 30 -9.71 -6.20 -3.55
N ALA A 31 -10.32 -5.53 -2.56
CA ALA A 31 -11.78 -5.45 -2.46
C ALA A 31 -12.35 -4.51 -3.53
N CYS A 32 -11.68 -3.37 -3.74
CA CYS A 32 -12.13 -2.36 -4.69
C CYS A 32 -11.51 -2.47 -6.09
N ASP A 33 -10.45 -3.26 -6.25
CA ASP A 33 -9.68 -3.35 -7.49
C ASP A 33 -9.20 -1.95 -7.92
N GLU A 34 -8.58 -1.24 -6.98
CA GLU A 34 -8.09 0.12 -7.17
C GLU A 34 -6.66 0.29 -6.66
N TRP A 35 -5.90 1.12 -7.39
CA TRP A 35 -4.57 1.54 -6.97
C TRP A 35 -4.64 2.86 -6.22
N SER A 36 -3.88 2.96 -5.13
CA SER A 36 -3.69 4.19 -4.36
C SER A 36 -2.20 4.49 -4.23
N VAL A 37 -1.83 5.75 -4.41
CA VAL A 37 -0.48 6.22 -4.09
C VAL A 37 -0.42 6.50 -2.60
N LEU A 38 0.47 5.81 -1.91
CA LEU A 38 0.71 5.99 -0.49
C LEU A 38 1.61 7.22 -0.28
N PRO A 39 1.37 8.01 0.78
CA PRO A 39 2.26 9.09 1.14
C PRO A 39 3.65 8.54 1.38
N ARG A 40 4.67 9.24 0.86
CA ARG A 40 6.06 8.85 1.10
C ARG A 40 6.35 8.96 2.60
N PRO A 41 6.89 7.90 3.24
CA PRO A 41 7.36 8.01 4.61
C PRO A 41 8.46 9.08 4.66
N ASP A 42 8.51 9.85 5.75
CA ASP A 42 9.57 10.84 5.98
C ASP A 42 10.89 10.10 6.24
N LEU A 43 11.66 9.88 5.16
CA LEU A 43 12.90 9.11 5.14
C LEU A 43 14.07 10.05 4.88
N HIS A 44 15.16 9.86 5.64
CA HIS A 44 16.29 10.77 5.71
C HIS A 44 17.15 10.86 4.42
N HIS A 45 16.87 10.02 3.41
CA HIS A 45 17.68 9.87 2.19
C HIS A 45 16.84 9.57 0.94
N ASP A 46 17.46 9.71 -0.24
CA ASP A 46 16.91 9.25 -1.51
C ASP A 46 16.78 7.71 -1.49
N VAL A 47 15.56 7.23 -1.25
CA VAL A 47 15.23 5.81 -1.11
C VAL A 47 14.81 5.14 -2.42
N ASN A 48 14.78 5.89 -3.52
CA ASN A 48 14.48 5.36 -4.85
C ASN A 48 15.44 4.24 -5.20
N ARG A 49 14.92 3.08 -5.60
CA ARG A 49 15.74 1.87 -5.84
C ARG A 49 14.98 0.84 -6.67
N PHE A 50 15.72 -0.04 -7.35
CA PHE A 50 15.17 -1.26 -7.97
C PHE A 50 16.01 -2.49 -7.59
N GLY A 51 15.53 -3.68 -7.95
CA GLY A 51 16.24 -4.94 -7.68
C GLY A 51 16.37 -5.28 -6.19
N HIS A 52 15.53 -4.68 -5.35
CA HIS A 52 15.47 -4.96 -3.92
C HIS A 52 14.62 -6.21 -3.65
N THR A 53 14.77 -6.79 -2.46
CA THR A 53 13.86 -7.82 -1.96
C THR A 53 12.81 -7.18 -1.06
N ALA A 54 11.53 -7.49 -1.28
CA ALA A 54 10.44 -7.04 -0.42
C ALA A 54 9.75 -8.25 0.22
N VAL A 55 9.60 -8.22 1.55
CA VAL A 55 8.94 -9.28 2.33
C VAL A 55 7.89 -8.65 3.23
N TYR A 56 6.71 -9.25 3.31
CA TYR A 56 5.66 -8.84 4.24
C TYR A 56 5.55 -9.88 5.37
N SER A 57 5.80 -9.46 6.61
CA SER A 57 5.74 -10.33 7.79
C SER A 57 5.23 -9.52 8.98
N ASP A 58 4.38 -10.13 9.81
CA ASP A 58 3.86 -9.52 11.05
C ASP A 58 3.28 -8.10 10.85
N SER A 59 2.50 -7.93 9.78
CA SER A 59 1.90 -6.64 9.40
C SER A 59 2.90 -5.53 9.08
N VAL A 60 4.15 -5.88 8.76
CA VAL A 60 5.20 -4.95 8.36
C VAL A 60 5.79 -5.39 7.01
N MET A 61 5.95 -4.42 6.11
CA MET A 61 6.72 -4.60 4.89
C MET A 61 8.18 -4.25 5.15
N TYR A 62 9.08 -5.17 4.81
CA TYR A 62 10.52 -5.01 4.86
C TYR A 62 11.07 -4.96 3.45
N VAL A 63 11.89 -3.95 3.15
CA VAL A 63 12.60 -3.81 1.88
C VAL A 63 14.10 -3.88 2.15
N PHE A 64 14.76 -4.87 1.56
CA PHE A 64 16.18 -5.15 1.74
C PHE A 64 16.98 -4.73 0.52
N GLY A 65 17.98 -3.88 0.75
CA GLY A 65 18.97 -3.49 -0.24
C GLY A 65 18.37 -2.90 -1.52
N GLY A 66 18.92 -3.31 -2.66
CA GLY A 66 18.58 -2.76 -3.97
C GLY A 66 19.69 -1.89 -4.54
N PHE A 67 19.38 -1.21 -5.64
CA PHE A 67 20.36 -0.40 -6.37
C PHE A 67 19.75 0.92 -6.83
N ASN A 68 20.51 2.01 -6.66
CA ASN A 68 20.14 3.35 -7.09
C ASN A 68 21.31 4.14 -7.71
N SER A 69 22.22 3.43 -8.40
CA SER A 69 23.61 3.80 -8.76
C SER A 69 24.64 3.35 -7.73
N LEU A 70 24.21 3.14 -6.48
CA LEU A 70 25.00 2.47 -5.45
C LEU A 70 24.25 1.22 -4.98
N LEU A 71 24.99 0.17 -4.65
CA LEU A 71 24.42 -1.00 -3.98
C LEU A 71 24.06 -0.60 -2.54
N MET A 72 22.82 -0.84 -2.17
CA MET A 72 22.29 -0.47 -0.87
C MET A 72 22.32 -1.69 0.06
N SER A 73 22.70 -1.47 1.32
CA SER A 73 22.76 -2.49 2.37
C SER A 73 21.89 -2.11 3.58
N ASP A 74 20.87 -1.29 3.34
CA ASP A 74 19.89 -0.83 4.32
C ASP A 74 18.62 -1.69 4.31
N ILE A 75 17.79 -1.45 5.32
CA ILE A 75 16.46 -2.04 5.46
C ILE A 75 15.47 -0.89 5.63
N LEU A 76 14.46 -0.83 4.76
CA LEU A 76 13.32 0.05 4.96
C LEU A 76 12.17 -0.76 5.57
N MET A 77 11.50 -0.16 6.54
CA MET A 77 10.34 -0.74 7.20
C MET A 77 9.13 0.14 6.96
N TYR A 78 8.03 -0.46 6.52
CA TYR A 78 6.74 0.21 6.41
C TYR A 78 5.68 -0.57 7.17
N THR A 79 5.01 0.12 8.09
CA THR A 79 3.87 -0.42 8.84
C THR A 79 2.61 0.25 8.32
N PRO A 80 1.74 -0.45 7.55
CA PRO A 80 0.43 0.07 7.19
C PRO A 80 -0.40 0.32 8.46
N ALA A 81 -1.39 1.20 8.33
CA ALA A 81 -2.36 1.41 9.41
C ALA A 81 -3.14 0.11 9.69
N SER A 82 -3.48 -0.14 10.96
CA SER A 82 -4.30 -1.29 11.33
C SER A 82 -5.76 -0.88 11.55
N CYS A 83 -6.71 -1.61 10.98
CA CYS A 83 -8.14 -1.42 11.25
C CYS A 83 -8.46 -1.46 12.74
N SER A 84 -7.74 -2.29 13.51
CA SER A 84 -7.92 -2.41 14.96
C SER A 84 -7.63 -1.13 15.75
N SER A 85 -6.97 -0.14 15.14
CA SER A 85 -6.70 1.16 15.76
C SER A 85 -7.89 2.13 15.70
N ALA A 86 -8.91 1.83 14.91
CA ALA A 86 -10.09 2.68 14.77
C ALA A 86 -11.01 2.58 16.00
N PRO A 87 -11.25 3.68 16.75
CA PRO A 87 -12.02 3.63 17.99
C PRO A 87 -13.54 3.61 17.77
N ASN A 88 -14.02 3.92 16.58
CA ASN A 88 -15.44 3.99 16.26
C ASN A 88 -15.71 3.79 14.76
N ALA A 89 -16.98 3.62 14.41
CA ALA A 89 -17.42 3.39 13.03
C ALA A 89 -17.02 4.51 12.06
N ALA A 90 -17.02 5.77 12.50
CA ALA A 90 -16.70 6.90 11.64
C ALA A 90 -15.21 6.90 11.21
N VAL A 91 -14.30 6.56 12.14
CA VAL A 91 -12.88 6.41 11.82
C VAL A 91 -12.62 5.13 11.03
N CYS A 92 -13.37 4.05 11.30
CA CYS A 92 -13.26 2.80 10.54
C CYS A 92 -13.67 2.97 9.07
N ALA A 93 -14.75 3.72 8.82
CA ALA A 93 -15.26 4.02 7.49
C ALA A 93 -14.44 5.08 6.74
N ALA A 94 -13.44 5.69 7.37
CA ALA A 94 -12.48 6.53 6.65
C ALA A 94 -11.66 5.63 5.71
N ASN A 95 -11.40 6.08 4.48
CA ASN A 95 -10.57 5.32 3.55
C ASN A 95 -9.10 5.36 3.99
N TRP A 96 -8.64 4.28 4.61
CA TRP A 96 -7.24 4.10 4.99
C TRP A 96 -6.44 3.74 3.73
N LEU A 97 -5.41 4.53 3.43
CA LEU A 97 -4.59 4.29 2.25
C LEU A 97 -3.86 2.94 2.38
N GLY A 98 -4.20 2.02 1.49
CA GLY A 98 -3.62 0.68 1.41
C GLY A 98 -4.20 -0.37 2.37
N VAL A 99 -5.26 -0.05 3.12
CA VAL A 99 -5.98 -1.02 3.96
C VAL A 99 -7.49 -0.79 3.87
N HIS A 100 -8.24 -1.82 3.50
CA HIS A 100 -9.70 -1.76 3.47
C HIS A 100 -10.28 -2.30 4.78
N CYS A 101 -11.02 -1.48 5.50
CA CYS A 101 -11.57 -1.79 6.82
C CYS A 101 -13.09 -1.73 6.81
N LEU A 102 -13.74 -2.65 7.51
CA LEU A 102 -15.18 -2.70 7.69
C LEU A 102 -15.54 -2.65 9.18
N TRP A 103 -16.57 -1.87 9.50
CA TRP A 103 -17.07 -1.77 10.86
C TRP A 103 -18.04 -2.90 11.16
N ASN A 104 -17.71 -3.74 12.14
CA ASN A 104 -18.62 -4.75 12.65
C ASN A 104 -19.46 -4.17 13.78
N ALA A 105 -20.71 -3.81 13.49
CA ALA A 105 -21.63 -3.24 14.47
C ALA A 105 -21.98 -4.20 15.62
N THR A 106 -21.96 -5.51 15.36
CA THR A 106 -22.28 -6.56 16.32
C THR A 106 -21.18 -6.70 17.38
N LEU A 107 -19.92 -6.58 16.95
CA LEU A 107 -18.75 -6.66 17.82
C LEU A 107 -18.29 -5.30 18.35
N GLY A 108 -18.73 -4.21 17.73
CA GLY A 108 -18.26 -2.86 18.05
C GLY A 108 -16.79 -2.65 17.71
N THR A 109 -16.27 -3.36 16.71
CA THR A 109 -14.85 -3.35 16.32
C THR A 109 -14.67 -3.16 14.83
N CYS A 110 -13.59 -2.50 14.45
CA CYS A 110 -13.17 -2.34 13.06
C CYS A 110 -12.23 -3.48 12.66
N LEU A 111 -12.53 -4.15 11.54
CA LEU A 111 -11.82 -5.34 11.09
C LEU A 111 -11.38 -5.18 9.63
N PRO A 112 -10.27 -5.82 9.21
CA PRO A 112 -9.90 -5.93 7.80
C PRO A 112 -11.00 -6.62 6.99
N TRP A 113 -11.20 -6.22 5.73
CA TRP A 113 -12.22 -6.82 4.85
C TRP A 113 -12.07 -8.34 4.65
N ASP A 114 -10.85 -8.87 4.71
CA ASP A 114 -10.51 -10.29 4.50
C ASP A 114 -10.58 -11.13 5.79
N SER A 115 -10.91 -10.52 6.93
CA SER A 115 -10.87 -11.19 8.24
C SER A 115 -12.07 -12.10 8.53
N ASN A 116 -13.14 -12.06 7.72
CA ASN A 116 -14.27 -12.98 7.84
C ASN A 116 -15.00 -13.17 6.49
N PRO A 117 -14.84 -14.31 5.80
CA PRO A 117 -15.38 -14.52 4.45
C PRO A 117 -16.86 -14.94 4.47
N GLY A 118 -17.71 -14.19 5.17
CA GLY A 118 -19.14 -14.34 5.08
C GLY A 118 -19.65 -13.79 3.73
N PRO A 119 -20.61 -14.44 3.04
CA PRO A 119 -21.13 -13.95 1.75
C PRO A 119 -21.84 -12.59 1.84
N LEU A 120 -22.24 -12.17 3.04
CA LEU A 120 -22.80 -10.83 3.30
C LEU A 120 -21.70 -9.75 3.38
N ASP A 121 -20.47 -10.11 3.75
CA ASP A 121 -19.38 -9.16 3.98
C ASP A 121 -18.69 -8.75 2.66
N GLU A 122 -18.63 -9.63 1.64
CA GLU A 122 -18.14 -9.29 0.29
C GLU A 122 -18.99 -8.19 -0.38
N GLN A 123 -20.32 -8.28 -0.26
CA GLN A 123 -21.24 -7.27 -0.80
C GLN A 123 -21.11 -5.95 -0.06
N THR A 124 -20.82 -6.01 1.24
CA THR A 124 -20.60 -4.83 2.08
C THR A 124 -19.25 -4.16 1.76
N ALA A 125 -18.21 -4.96 1.47
CA ALA A 125 -16.89 -4.50 1.02
C ALA A 125 -16.94 -3.83 -0.36
N LEU A 126 -17.69 -4.40 -1.31
CA LEU A 126 -17.89 -3.79 -2.62
C LEU A 126 -18.72 -2.51 -2.53
N ALA A 127 -19.67 -2.43 -1.59
CA ALA A 127 -20.49 -1.24 -1.39
C ALA A 127 -19.74 -0.08 -0.71
N SER A 128 -18.67 -0.35 0.03
CA SER A 128 -17.79 0.69 0.61
C SER A 128 -16.77 1.24 -0.38
N CYS A 129 -16.59 0.61 -1.55
CA CYS A 129 -15.72 1.13 -2.59
C CYS A 129 -16.28 2.41 -3.21
N GLY A 130 -15.40 3.39 -3.46
CA GLY A 130 -15.76 4.63 -4.13
C GLY A 130 -16.28 4.37 -5.55
N THR A 131 -17.06 5.31 -6.08
CA THR A 131 -17.43 5.28 -7.52
C THR A 131 -16.17 5.45 -8.35
N ARG A 132 -15.85 4.44 -9.17
CA ARG A 132 -14.76 4.50 -10.15
C ARG A 132 -14.92 5.75 -11.01
N THR A 133 -14.06 6.74 -10.79
CA THR A 133 -13.96 7.90 -11.67
C THR A 133 -12.77 7.66 -12.57
N CYS A 134 -13.02 7.40 -13.86
CA CYS A 134 -11.96 7.45 -14.86
C CYS A 134 -11.42 8.89 -14.86
N ARG A 135 -10.15 9.06 -14.50
CA ARG A 135 -9.44 10.33 -14.61
C ARG A 135 -8.60 10.35 -15.87
#